data_AF-A0A837ILH4-F1
#
_entry.id   AF-A0A837ILH4-F1
#
_cell.length_a   1.000
_cell.length_b   1.000
_cell.length_c   1.000
_cell.angle_alpha   90.00
_cell.angle_beta   90.00
_cell.angle_gamma   90.00
#
_symmetry.space_group_name_H-M   'P 1'
#
loop_
_entity.id
_entity.type
_entity.pdbx_description
1 polymer ?
#
loop_
_entity_poly.entity_id
_entity_poly.type
_entity_poly.pdbx_seq_one_letter_code
_entity_poly.pdbx_strand_id
1 'polypeptide(L)'
;MKSSFGSKELEKCLIKLSFTPQRRVGSSHLKYKITNKKIPLGTRPFIIVIEGRKVYDPHTASSYVRQIKNLGFTEEEILKNL
;
A
#
# COMPACT_ATOMS: atom_id res chain seq x y z
N MET A 1 5.69 0.08 -15.43
CA MET A 1 5.49 1.47 -14.98
C MET A 1 6.60 1.80 -13.98
N LYS A 2 7.32 2.92 -14.15
CA LYS A 2 8.42 3.30 -13.25
C LYS A 2 7.89 4.30 -12.21
N SER A 3 7.09 3.80 -11.27
CA SER A 3 6.56 4.64 -10.18
C SER A 3 7.66 4.79 -9.13
N SER A 4 8.36 5.92 -9.14
CA SER A 4 9.35 6.25 -8.11
C SER A 4 8.62 6.89 -6.94
N PHE A 5 8.34 6.11 -5.90
CA PHE A 5 7.76 6.62 -4.65
C PHE A 5 8.42 5.97 -3.43
N GLY A 6 8.31 6.63 -2.28
CA GLY A 6 8.80 6.19 -0.99
C GLY A 6 7.70 5.75 -0.02
N SER A 7 8.10 5.45 1.21
CA SER A 7 7.18 4.98 2.25
C SER A 7 6.14 6.03 2.64
N LYS A 8 6.51 7.32 2.66
CA LYS A 8 5.59 8.42 3.01
C LYS A 8 4.50 8.65 1.97
N GLU A 9 4.85 8.55 0.68
CA GLU A 9 3.89 8.69 -0.42
C GLU A 9 2.93 7.50 -0.43
N LEU A 10 3.46 6.29 -0.26
CA LEU A 10 2.65 5.09 -0.12
C LEU A 10 1.71 5.14 1.09
N GLU A 11 2.18 5.59 2.25
CA GLU A 11 1.34 5.78 3.45
C GLU A 11 0.17 6.74 3.18
N LYS A 12 0.45 7.90 2.58
CA LYS A 12 -0.61 8.87 2.20
C LYS A 12 -1.61 8.24 1.24
N CYS A 13 -1.12 7.49 0.25
CA CYS A 13 -1.96 6.79 -0.70
C CYS A 13 -2.89 5.81 0.02
N LEU A 14 -2.35 4.95 0.86
CA LEU A 14 -3.10 3.95 1.62
C LEU A 14 -4.14 4.59 2.55
N ILE A 15 -3.79 5.68 3.25
CA ILE A 15 -4.74 6.41 4.10
C ILE A 15 -5.91 6.97 3.27
N LYS A 16 -5.64 7.60 2.13
CA LYS A 16 -6.68 8.12 1.22
C LYS A 16 -7.57 7.01 0.65
N LEU A 17 -6.99 5.84 0.40
CA LEU A 17 -7.72 4.63 -0.01
C LEU A 17 -8.43 3.92 1.16
N SER A 18 -8.55 4.57 2.32
CA SER A 18 -9.24 4.07 3.51
C SER A 18 -8.60 2.82 4.14
N PHE A 19 -7.29 2.66 4.01
CA PHE A 19 -6.54 1.69 4.81
C PHE A 19 -6.22 2.27 6.18
N THR A 20 -6.29 1.44 7.21
CA THR A 20 -5.95 1.81 8.58
C THR A 20 -4.60 1.19 8.97
N PRO A 21 -3.62 2.01 9.40
CA PRO A 21 -2.34 1.49 9.88
C PRO A 21 -2.52 0.79 11.23
N GLN A 22 -1.92 -0.39 11.36
CA GLN A 22 -1.81 -1.16 12.60
C GLN A 22 -0.36 -1.07 13.09
N ARG A 23 -0.04 0.03 13.77
CA ARG A 23 1.33 0.28 14.28
C ARG A 23 1.73 -0.74 15.32
N ARG A 24 2.95 -1.27 15.16
CA ARG A 24 3.63 -2.10 16.16
C ARG A 24 4.92 -1.39 16.56
N VAL A 25 5.14 -1.26 17.85
CA VAL A 25 6.37 -0.65 18.39
C VAL A 25 7.56 -1.53 18.02
N GLY A 26 8.66 -0.91 17.55
CA GLY A 26 9.92 -1.60 17.26
C GLY A 26 10.03 -2.32 15.91
N SER A 27 9.08 -2.13 14.98
CA SER A 27 9.11 -2.74 13.64
C SER A 27 9.18 -1.67 12.56
N SER A 28 10.11 -1.82 11.60
CA SER A 28 10.11 -1.02 10.36
C SER A 28 9.07 -1.48 9.34
N HIS A 29 8.31 -2.53 9.65
CA HIS A 29 7.20 -3.00 8.84
C HIS A 29 5.87 -2.62 9.49
N LEU A 30 5.03 -1.92 8.73
CA LEU A 30 3.72 -1.47 9.15
C LEU A 30 2.62 -2.18 8.35
N LYS A 31 1.66 -2.76 9.05
CA LYS A 31 0.50 -3.42 8.44
C LYS A 31 -0.61 -2.41 8.22
N TYR A 32 -1.12 -2.31 7.00
CA TYR A 32 -2.26 -1.49 6.61
C TYR A 32 -3.44 -2.40 6.29
N LYS A 33 -4.53 -2.34 7.06
CA LYS A 33 -5.72 -3.17 6.86
C LYS A 33 -6.79 -2.37 6.13
N ILE A 34 -7.54 -3.01 5.24
CA ILE A 34 -8.73 -2.42 4.62
C ILE A 34 -10.00 -3.07 5.19
N THR A 35 -10.95 -2.25 5.61
CA THR A 35 -12.21 -2.70 6.24
C THR A 35 -13.45 -2.26 5.46
N ASN A 36 -13.35 -1.20 4.66
CA ASN A 36 -14.50 -0.58 3.99
C ASN A 36 -14.79 -1.14 2.58
N LYS A 37 -14.14 -2.25 2.18
CA LYS A 37 -14.30 -2.83 0.84
C LYS A 37 -14.50 -4.33 0.91
N LYS A 38 -15.35 -4.86 0.03
CA LYS A 38 -15.45 -6.31 -0.19
C LYS A 38 -14.21 -6.77 -0.92
N ILE A 39 -13.43 -7.62 -0.27
CA ILE A 39 -12.18 -8.15 -0.80
C ILE A 39 -12.47 -9.52 -1.41
N PRO A 40 -11.85 -9.88 -2.55
CA PRO A 40 -11.99 -11.21 -3.12
C PRO A 40 -11.64 -12.31 -2.11
N LEU A 41 -12.41 -13.40 -2.11
CA LEU A 41 -12.16 -14.59 -1.29
C LEU A 41 -10.75 -15.13 -1.58
N GLY A 42 -10.01 -15.45 -0.53
CA GLY A 42 -8.62 -15.94 -0.61
C GLY A 42 -7.55 -14.83 -0.65
N THR A 43 -7.92 -13.56 -0.77
CA THR A 43 -6.97 -12.44 -0.74
C THR A 43 -6.78 -11.93 0.69
N ARG A 44 -5.55 -11.60 1.05
CA ARG A 44 -5.24 -11.03 2.37
C ARG A 44 -5.79 -9.60 2.47
N PRO A 45 -6.57 -9.25 3.49
CA PRO A 45 -7.23 -7.95 3.61
C PRO A 45 -6.30 -6.83 4.11
N PHE A 46 -5.01 -6.91 3.77
CA PHE A 46 -3.99 -6.01 4.29
C PHE A 46 -2.75 -5.98 3.39
N ILE A 47 -1.97 -4.92 3.54
CA ILE A 47 -0.65 -4.74 2.92
C ILE A 47 0.37 -4.53 4.05
N ILE A 48 1.58 -5.06 3.90
CA ILE A 48 2.69 -4.79 4.81
C ILE A 48 3.66 -3.88 4.10
N VAL A 49 3.89 -2.69 4.65
CA VAL A 49 4.73 -1.64 4.07
C VAL A 49 6.04 -1.53 4.85
N ILE A 50 7.16 -1.42 4.12
CA ILE A 50 8.48 -1.16 4.69
C ILE A 50 8.66 0.35 4.88
N GLU A 51 8.62 0.82 6.12
CA GLU A 51 8.77 2.23 6.45
C GLU A 51 10.23 2.71 6.39
N GLY A 52 10.43 4.03 6.38
CA GLY A 52 11.75 4.66 6.38
C GLY A 52 12.46 4.69 5.02
N ARG A 53 11.82 4.21 3.95
CA ARG A 53 12.36 4.24 2.59
C ARG A 53 12.02 5.57 1.91
N LYS A 54 13.04 6.34 1.53
CA LYS A 54 12.86 7.57 0.74
C LYS A 54 12.31 7.27 -0.65
N VAL A 55 12.80 6.21 -1.28
CA VAL A 55 12.37 5.70 -2.58
C VAL A 55 12.48 4.18 -2.52
N TYR A 56 11.47 3.48 -3.02
CA TYR A 56 11.53 2.03 -3.21
C TYR A 56 12.25 1.68 -4.50
N ASP A 57 12.89 0.52 -4.54
CA ASP A 57 13.34 -0.04 -5.81
C ASP A 57 12.11 -0.30 -6.74
N PRO A 58 12.30 -0.30 -8.06
CA PRO A 58 11.19 -0.44 -9.00
C PRO A 58 10.37 -1.73 -8.84
N HIS A 59 10.99 -2.82 -8.38
CA HIS A 59 10.33 -4.10 -8.19
C HIS A 59 9.42 -4.04 -6.95
N THR A 60 9.91 -3.49 -5.85
CA THR A 60 9.15 -3.25 -4.61
C THR A 60 8.00 -2.27 -4.85
N ALA A 61 8.24 -1.16 -5.54
CA ALA A 61 7.20 -0.20 -5.90
C ALA A 61 6.08 -0.87 -6.73
N SER A 62 6.45 -1.64 -7.76
CA SER A 62 5.49 -2.38 -8.60
C SER A 62 4.72 -3.43 -7.80
N SER A 63 5.37 -4.09 -6.84
CA SER A 63 4.73 -5.06 -5.94
C SER A 63 3.65 -4.41 -5.09
N TYR A 64 3.89 -3.22 -4.53
CA TYR A 64 2.86 -2.50 -3.77
C TYR A 64 1.67 -2.12 -4.65
N VAL A 65 1.91 -1.55 -5.83
CA VAL A 65 0.85 -1.21 -6.78
C VAL A 65 0.01 -2.46 -7.12
N ARG A 66 0.67 -3.59 -7.43
CA ARG A 66 -0.02 -4.86 -7.70
C ARG A 66 -0.87 -5.33 -6.52
N GLN A 67 -0.36 -5.25 -5.29
CA GLN A 67 -1.10 -5.63 -4.10
C GLN A 67 -2.34 -4.76 -3.90
N ILE A 68 -2.23 -3.44 -4.10
CA ILE A 68 -3.38 -2.52 -4.01
C ILE A 68 -4.40 -2.83 -5.13
N LYS A 69 -3.94 -3.11 -6.36
CA LYS A 69 -4.83 -3.54 -7.46
C LYS A 69 -5.57 -4.85 -7.15
N ASN A 70 -4.90 -5.82 -6.54
CA ASN A 70 -5.52 -7.09 -6.12
C ASN A 70 -6.60 -6.91 -5.04
N LEU A 71 -6.57 -5.79 -4.32
CA LEU A 71 -7.62 -5.39 -3.37
C LEU A 71 -8.76 -4.62 -4.04
N GLY A 72 -8.75 -4.53 -5.38
CA GLY A 72 -9.83 -4.01 -6.21
C GLY A 72 -9.76 -2.51 -6.50
N PHE A 73 -8.61 -1.87 -6.31
CA PHE A 73 -8.41 -0.47 -6.71
C PHE A 73 -7.90 -0.38 -8.15
N THR A 74 -8.33 0.65 -8.86
CA THR A 74 -7.84 0.90 -10.22
C THR A 74 -6.45 1.51 -10.18
N GLU A 75 -5.74 1.40 -11.30
CA GLU A 75 -4.43 2.02 -11.43
C GLU A 75 -4.50 3.55 -11.33
N GLU A 76 -5.56 4.15 -11.88
CA GLU A 76 -5.83 5.59 -11.79
C GLU A 76 -6.03 6.06 -10.34
N GLU A 77 -6.81 5.31 -9.54
CA GLU A 77 -7.00 5.60 -8.12
C GLU A 77 -5.67 5.57 -7.36
N ILE A 78 -4.79 4.62 -7.69
CA ILE A 78 -3.49 4.48 -7.04
C ILE A 78 -2.58 5.64 -7.42
N LEU A 79 -2.47 5.95 -8.73
CA LEU A 79 -1.58 6.99 -9.24
C LEU A 79 -2.02 8.40 -8.85
N LYS A 80 -3.32 8.65 -8.70
CA LYS A 80 -3.83 9.93 -8.20
C LYS A 80 -3.42 10.20 -6.75
N ASN A 81 -3.10 9.15 -6.00
CA ASN A 81 -2.85 9.22 -4.57
C ASN A 81 -1.40 8.92 -4.16
N LEU A 82 -0.58 8.41 -5.09
CA LEU A 82 0.88 8.31 -4.97
C LEU A 82 1.53 9.68 -5.28
#